data_AF-A0A2N7RJ64-F1
#
_entry.id   AF-A0A2N7RJ64-F1
#
_cell.length_a   1.000
_cell.length_b   1.000
_cell.length_c   1.000
_cell.angle_alpha   90.00
_cell.angle_beta   90.00
_cell.angle_gamma   90.00
#
_symmetry.space_group_name_H-M   'P 1'
#
loop_
_entity.id
_entity.type
_entity.pdbx_description
1 polymer ?
#
loop_
_entity_poly.entity_id
_entity_poly.type
_entity_poly.pdbx_seq_one_letter_code
_entity_poly.pdbx_strand_id
1 'polypeptide(L)'
;MQLVRAGTLTAKENESLARETATFQRDPDVKKANYLGNGRYELVLESKRKKGEALNVLGVLKVGTGKDGIITIASGELDKNGKKQLSEMGIKLDGTLEVTLPKNAEVLSHNATSTPSFFGLFGSYSWKIGNIDQRPLMKIRLKT
;
A
#
# COMPACT_ATOMS: atom_id res chain seq x y z
N MET A 1 -11.50 -12.13 -25.25
CA MET A 1 -11.98 -11.80 -23.89
C MET A 1 -12.86 -10.58 -24.00
N GLN A 2 -14.16 -10.68 -23.70
CA GLN A 2 -15.07 -9.53 -23.69
C GLN A 2 -15.04 -8.93 -22.28
N LEU A 3 -14.56 -7.69 -22.18
CA LEU A 3 -14.63 -6.90 -20.96
C LEU A 3 -16.08 -6.44 -20.78
N VAL A 4 -16.70 -6.87 -19.68
CA VAL A 4 -18.05 -6.45 -19.31
C VAL A 4 -18.02 -4.95 -19.02
N ARG A 5 -18.73 -4.18 -19.85
CA ARG A 5 -19.10 -2.79 -19.55
C ARG A 5 -20.05 -2.79 -18.35
N ALA A 6 -19.74 -1.93 -17.38
CA ALA A 6 -20.57 -1.48 -16.26
C ALA A 6 -20.63 -2.36 -14.99
N GLY A 7 -19.89 -1.90 -13.96
CA GLY A 7 -20.39 -1.77 -12.59
C GLY A 7 -20.23 -2.96 -11.64
N THR A 8 -20.36 -4.19 -12.12
CA THR A 8 -20.36 -5.37 -11.23
C THR A 8 -19.76 -6.58 -11.92
N LEU A 9 -18.84 -7.25 -11.23
CA LEU A 9 -18.25 -8.50 -11.68
C LEU A 9 -19.32 -9.60 -11.69
N THR A 10 -19.24 -10.50 -12.67
CA THR A 10 -20.10 -11.69 -12.72
C THR A 10 -19.86 -12.59 -11.51
N ALA A 11 -20.80 -13.50 -11.21
CA ALA A 11 -20.63 -14.47 -10.13
C ALA A 11 -19.37 -15.33 -10.31
N LYS A 12 -19.06 -15.71 -11.56
CA LYS A 12 -17.87 -16.50 -11.89
C LYS A 12 -16.57 -15.72 -11.68
N GLU A 13 -16.55 -14.44 -12.04
CA GLU A 13 -15.39 -13.57 -11.78
C GLU A 13 -15.19 -13.33 -10.29
N ASN A 14 -16.28 -13.08 -9.54
CA ASN A 14 -16.23 -12.99 -8.08
C ASN A 14 -15.72 -14.27 -7.43
N GLU A 15 -16.18 -15.43 -7.88
CA GLU A 15 -15.73 -16.72 -7.35
C GLU A 15 -14.24 -16.98 -7.68
N SER A 16 -13.78 -16.58 -8.87
CA SER A 16 -12.36 -16.64 -9.23
C SER A 16 -11.50 -15.79 -8.30
N LEU A 17 -11.90 -14.54 -8.07
CA LEU A 17 -11.20 -13.61 -7.17
C LEU A 17 -11.26 -14.06 -5.70
N ALA A 18 -12.37 -14.67 -5.28
CA ALA A 18 -12.46 -15.29 -3.96
C ALA A 18 -11.47 -16.47 -3.82
N ARG A 19 -11.17 -17.22 -4.89
CA ARG A 19 -10.13 -18.26 -4.84
C ARG A 19 -8.73 -17.67 -4.78
N GLU A 20 -8.50 -16.50 -5.37
CA GLU A 20 -7.22 -15.80 -5.29
C GLU A 20 -6.86 -15.39 -3.86
N THR A 21 -7.83 -15.19 -2.94
CA THR A 21 -7.48 -14.93 -1.53
C THR A 21 -6.67 -16.03 -0.88
N ALA A 22 -6.84 -17.28 -1.34
CA ALA A 22 -6.02 -18.40 -0.85
C ALA A 22 -4.53 -18.24 -1.22
N THR A 23 -4.21 -17.47 -2.25
CA THR A 23 -2.81 -17.16 -2.59
C THR A 23 -2.22 -16.14 -1.63
N PHE A 24 -2.98 -15.11 -1.22
CA PHE A 24 -2.54 -14.15 -0.21
C PHE A 24 -2.33 -14.82 1.15
N GLN A 25 -3.19 -15.77 1.54
CA GLN A 25 -3.03 -16.51 2.79
C GLN A 25 -1.79 -17.40 2.86
N ARG A 26 -1.12 -17.66 1.73
CA ARG A 26 0.17 -18.39 1.71
C ARG A 26 1.35 -17.48 2.05
N ASP A 27 1.19 -16.17 1.98
CA ASP A 27 2.22 -15.23 2.40
C ASP A 27 2.34 -15.24 3.93
N PRO A 28 3.52 -15.52 4.50
CA PRO A 28 3.71 -15.60 5.95
C PRO A 28 3.45 -14.28 6.69
N ASP A 29 3.50 -13.15 5.98
CA ASP A 29 3.21 -11.83 6.56
C ASP A 29 1.71 -11.50 6.54
N VAL A 30 0.86 -12.29 5.86
CA VAL A 30 -0.60 -12.05 5.79
C VAL A 30 -1.30 -12.68 6.99
N LYS A 31 -1.86 -11.83 7.85
CA LYS A 31 -2.70 -12.24 9.00
C LYS A 31 -4.15 -12.45 8.62
N LYS A 32 -4.63 -11.69 7.64
CA LYS A 32 -6.02 -11.72 7.20
C LYS A 32 -6.10 -11.38 5.72
N ALA A 33 -6.87 -12.16 4.98
CA ALA A 33 -7.22 -11.87 3.60
C ALA A 33 -8.66 -12.31 3.36
N ASN A 34 -9.57 -11.33 3.30
CA ASN A 34 -10.98 -11.54 3.06
C ASN A 34 -11.38 -10.91 1.73
N TYR A 35 -12.11 -11.65 0.92
CA TYR A 35 -12.76 -11.10 -0.26
C TYR A 35 -14.12 -10.50 0.13
N LEU A 36 -14.32 -9.22 -0.20
CA LEU A 36 -15.54 -8.46 0.11
C LEU A 36 -16.48 -8.31 -1.10
N GLY A 37 -16.20 -9.04 -2.19
CA GLY A 37 -16.95 -8.96 -3.44
C GLY A 37 -16.58 -7.76 -4.30
N ASN A 38 -16.84 -7.87 -5.61
CA ASN A 38 -16.61 -6.85 -6.62
C ASN A 38 -15.15 -6.34 -6.66
N GLY A 39 -14.19 -7.26 -6.56
CA GLY A 39 -12.76 -6.92 -6.59
C GLY A 39 -12.23 -6.26 -5.32
N ARG A 40 -13.03 -6.17 -4.26
CA ARG A 40 -12.63 -5.57 -2.98
C ARG A 40 -12.07 -6.63 -2.04
N TYR A 41 -10.97 -6.29 -1.37
CA TYR A 41 -10.31 -7.15 -0.40
C TYR A 41 -10.07 -6.38 0.90
N GLU A 42 -10.16 -7.09 2.02
CA GLU A 42 -9.61 -6.67 3.30
C GLU A 42 -8.33 -7.48 3.56
N LEU A 43 -7.19 -6.80 3.64
CA LEU A 43 -5.89 -7.42 3.85
C LEU A 43 -5.25 -6.82 5.10
N VAL A 44 -4.83 -7.69 6.03
CA VAL A 44 -4.04 -7.32 7.20
C VAL A 44 -2.72 -8.05 7.11
N LEU A 45 -1.63 -7.28 7.07
CA LEU A 45 -0.28 -7.80 7.06
C LEU A 45 0.42 -7.44 8.37
N GLU A 46 1.11 -8.40 8.97
CA GLU A 46 1.96 -8.19 10.12
C GLU A 46 3.31 -8.83 9.83
N SER A 47 4.35 -8.00 9.83
CA SER A 47 5.67 -8.43 9.44
C SER A 47 6.72 -7.97 10.44
N LYS A 48 7.63 -8.89 10.80
CA LYS A 48 8.83 -8.58 11.59
C LYS A 48 10.01 -8.53 10.64
N ARG A 49 10.67 -7.37 10.54
CA ARG A 49 11.80 -7.14 9.64
C ARG A 49 13.07 -6.79 10.40
N LYS A 50 14.20 -7.32 9.92
CA LYS A 50 15.54 -6.92 10.36
C LYS A 50 16.02 -5.70 9.56
N LYS A 51 17.06 -5.04 10.05
CA LYS A 51 17.77 -4.00 9.28
C LYS A 51 18.26 -4.60 7.95
N GLY A 52 18.07 -3.88 6.85
CA GLY A 52 18.40 -4.37 5.50
C GLY A 52 17.27 -5.10 4.78
N GLU A 53 16.20 -5.51 5.47
CA GLU A 53 15.07 -6.19 4.84
C GLU A 53 14.02 -5.19 4.34
N ALA A 54 13.40 -5.51 3.21
CA ALA A 54 12.29 -4.76 2.64
C ALA A 54 11.00 -5.57 2.74
N LEU A 55 9.92 -4.89 3.10
CA LEU A 55 8.55 -5.34 2.95
C LEU A 55 7.99 -4.74 1.66
N ASN A 56 7.53 -5.60 0.75
CA ASN A 56 6.76 -5.17 -0.41
C ASN A 56 5.28 -5.44 -0.11
N VAL A 57 4.51 -4.38 0.06
CA VAL A 57 3.07 -4.45 0.28
C VAL A 57 2.40 -4.44 -1.10
N LEU A 58 2.11 -5.66 -1.59
CA LEU A 58 1.30 -5.91 -2.78
C LEU A 58 1.83 -5.24 -4.07
N GLY A 59 3.13 -4.92 -4.15
CA GLY A 59 3.72 -4.23 -5.30
C GLY A 59 3.43 -2.74 -5.37
N VAL A 60 2.61 -2.19 -4.45
CA VAL A 60 2.17 -0.79 -4.48
C VAL A 60 3.00 0.07 -3.53
N LEU A 61 3.38 -0.47 -2.36
CA LEU A 61 4.18 0.21 -1.36
C LEU A 61 5.38 -0.64 -0.96
N LYS A 62 6.55 -0.02 -0.87
CA LYS A 62 7.78 -0.63 -0.40
C LYS A 62 8.21 0.03 0.90
N VAL A 63 8.41 -0.77 1.93
CA VAL A 63 8.99 -0.36 3.22
C VAL A 63 10.34 -1.02 3.33
N GLY A 64 11.43 -0.27 3.15
CA GLY A 64 12.79 -0.80 3.19
C GLY A 64 13.61 -0.20 4.32
N THR A 65 14.39 -1.01 5.04
CA THR A 65 15.35 -0.49 6.02
C THR A 65 16.75 -0.47 5.43
N GLY A 66 17.34 0.71 5.29
CA GLY A 66 18.72 0.89 4.86
C GLY A 66 19.73 0.34 5.88
N LYS A 67 20.99 0.14 5.44
CA LYS A 67 22.09 -0.29 6.34
C LYS A 67 22.37 0.72 7.46
N ASP A 68 22.06 1.99 7.20
CA ASP A 68 22.11 3.13 8.12
C ASP A 68 20.93 3.18 9.12
N GLY A 69 20.03 2.19 9.06
CA GLY A 69 18.83 2.12 9.89
C GLY A 69 17.73 3.11 9.49
N ILE A 70 17.85 3.80 8.35
CA ILE A 70 16.77 4.64 7.81
C ILE A 70 15.72 3.73 7.18
N ILE A 71 14.49 3.84 7.67
CA ILE A 71 13.32 3.16 7.10
C ILE A 71 12.72 4.10 6.05
N THR A 72 12.60 3.62 4.81
CA THR A 72 11.96 4.33 3.71
C THR A 72 10.64 3.67 3.37
N ILE A 73 9.55 4.42 3.45
CA ILE A 73 8.21 4.06 3.00
C ILE A 73 8.00 4.81 1.68
N ALA A 74 7.85 4.08 0.58
CA ALA A 74 7.70 4.68 -0.74
C ALA A 74 6.71 3.88 -1.59
N SER A 75 5.95 4.56 -2.45
CA SER A 75 5.20 3.88 -3.51
C SER A 75 6.12 3.27 -4.56
N GLY A 76 5.69 2.16 -5.16
CA GLY A 76 6.32 1.62 -6.37
C GLY A 76 6.32 2.64 -7.50
N GLU A 77 7.38 2.62 -8.31
CA GLU A 77 7.44 3.40 -9.54
C GLU A 77 6.88 2.56 -10.69
N LEU A 78 5.80 3.03 -11.28
CA LEU A 78 5.35 2.57 -12.59
C LEU A 78 6.01 3.41 -13.66
N ASP A 79 6.56 2.74 -14.67
CA ASP A 79 7.10 3.39 -15.85
C ASP A 79 5.97 3.98 -16.73
N LYS A 80 6.35 4.71 -17.79
CA LYS A 80 5.37 5.35 -18.68
C LYS A 80 4.43 4.33 -19.32
N ASN A 81 4.92 3.13 -19.62
CA ASN A 81 4.15 2.08 -20.28
C ASN A 81 3.11 1.49 -19.32
N GLY A 82 3.51 1.16 -18.09
CA GLY A 82 2.60 0.65 -17.06
C GLY A 82 1.52 1.66 -16.69
N LYS A 83 1.86 2.95 -16.58
CA LYS A 83 0.86 4.01 -16.36
C LYS A 83 -0.15 4.10 -17.52
N LYS A 84 0.34 4.06 -18.77
CA LYS A 84 -0.51 4.11 -19.96
C LYS A 84 -1.46 2.92 -20.02
N GLN A 85 -0.97 1.71 -19.78
CA GLN A 85 -1.79 0.49 -19.76
C GLN A 85 -2.90 0.55 -18.72
N LEU A 86 -2.58 0.98 -17.49
CA LEU A 86 -3.60 1.11 -16.44
C LEU A 86 -4.66 2.16 -16.80
N SER A 87 -4.24 3.27 -17.41
CA SER A 87 -5.17 4.29 -17.92
C SER A 87 -6.06 3.78 -19.05
N GLU A 88 -5.51 3.03 -20.01
CA GLU A 88 -6.27 2.44 -21.13
C GLU A 88 -7.28 1.38 -20.66
N MET A 89 -6.97 0.67 -19.57
CA MET A 89 -7.89 -0.25 -18.91
C MET A 89 -8.95 0.46 -18.06
N GLY A 90 -8.90 1.78 -17.94
CA GLY A 90 -9.79 2.56 -17.08
C GLY A 90 -9.58 2.31 -15.58
N ILE A 91 -8.45 1.69 -15.20
CA ILE A 91 -8.12 1.44 -13.79
C ILE A 91 -7.67 2.75 -13.17
N LYS A 92 -8.39 3.18 -12.14
CA LYS A 92 -8.06 4.37 -11.35
C LYS A 92 -7.50 3.95 -10.00
N LEU A 93 -6.42 4.59 -9.58
CA LEU A 93 -5.93 4.50 -8.22
C LEU A 93 -6.51 5.66 -7.43
N ASP A 94 -7.43 5.35 -6.52
CA ASP A 94 -7.99 6.27 -5.54
C ASP A 94 -7.87 5.64 -4.15
N GLY A 95 -7.45 6.41 -3.16
CA GLY A 95 -7.37 5.94 -1.79
C GLY A 95 -6.68 6.92 -0.85
N THR A 96 -6.61 6.52 0.41
CA THR A 96 -5.83 7.23 1.43
C THR A 96 -4.78 6.28 1.98
N LEU A 97 -3.52 6.69 1.95
CA LEU A 97 -2.48 6.04 2.73
C LEU A 97 -2.35 6.77 4.05
N GLU A 98 -2.40 6.03 5.15
CA GLU A 98 -2.12 6.55 6.49
C GLU A 98 -0.93 5.79 7.09
N VAL A 99 0.02 6.54 7.64
CA VAL A 99 1.19 6.01 8.34
C VAL A 99 1.21 6.55 9.76
N THR A 100 1.05 5.65 10.72
CA THR A 100 1.19 5.93 12.15
C THR A 100 2.56 5.48 12.61
N LEU A 101 3.24 6.33 13.37
CA LEU A 101 4.60 6.07 13.83
C LEU A 101 4.61 5.82 15.34
N PRO A 102 5.50 4.94 15.84
CA PRO A 102 5.71 4.81 17.28
C PRO A 102 6.37 6.08 17.84
N LYS A 103 6.23 6.30 19.15
CA LYS A 103 6.76 7.50 19.83
C LYS A 103 8.28 7.68 19.70
N ASN A 104 9.03 6.60 19.47
CA ASN A 104 10.48 6.65 19.30
C ASN A 104 10.90 6.81 17.83
N ALA A 105 9.98 7.05 16.90
CA ALA A 105 10.34 7.35 15.52
C ALA A 105 10.68 8.83 15.34
N GLU A 106 11.80 9.09 14.67
CA GLU A 106 12.19 10.39 14.15
C GLU A 106 11.88 10.45 12.66
N VAL A 107 11.12 11.45 12.24
CA VAL A 107 10.83 11.70 10.82
C VAL A 107 11.95 12.54 10.22
N LEU A 108 12.63 11.99 9.22
CA LEU A 108 13.73 12.65 8.52
C LEU A 108 13.21 13.47 7.34
N SER A 109 12.23 12.93 6.60
CA SER A 109 11.53 13.64 5.53
C SER A 109 10.22 12.95 5.16
N HIS A 110 9.27 13.71 4.61
CA HIS A 110 8.04 13.17 4.03
C HIS A 110 7.45 14.14 2.99
N ASN A 111 6.53 13.64 2.17
CA ASN A 111 5.67 14.45 1.30
C ASN A 111 4.17 14.23 1.56
N ALA A 112 3.81 13.84 2.78
CA ALA A 112 2.43 13.67 3.22
C ALA A 112 1.56 14.90 2.93
N THR A 113 0.31 14.68 2.52
CA THR A 113 -0.71 15.71 2.32
C THR A 113 -1.11 16.34 3.65
N SER A 114 -1.16 15.53 4.72
CA SER A 114 -1.44 16.00 6.07
C SER A 114 -0.49 15.35 7.07
N THR A 115 -0.21 16.06 8.16
CA THR A 115 0.65 15.60 9.26
C THR A 115 -0.16 15.42 10.55
N PRO A 116 0.31 14.60 11.50
CA PRO A 116 -0.34 14.45 12.79
C PRO A 116 -0.39 15.80 13.53
N SER A 117 -1.41 15.98 14.36
CA SER A 117 -1.58 17.19 15.18
C SER A 117 -0.92 17.01 16.56
N PHE A 118 -0.72 18.11 17.30
CA PHE A 118 -0.22 18.08 18.69
C PHE A 118 1.14 17.36 18.86
N PHE A 119 2.21 17.93 18.33
CA PHE A 119 3.60 17.41 18.47
C PHE A 119 3.80 15.93 18.06
N GLY A 120 2.96 15.39 17.17
CA GLY A 120 3.09 13.99 16.71
C GLY A 120 2.47 12.95 17.64
N LEU A 121 1.74 13.37 18.69
CA LEU A 121 1.16 12.45 19.68
C LEU A 121 -0.18 11.86 19.25
N PHE A 122 -0.91 12.54 18.34
CA PHE A 122 -2.23 12.13 17.90
C PHE A 122 -2.38 12.25 16.38
N GLY A 123 -2.61 11.12 15.73
CA GLY A 123 -2.93 11.02 14.30
C GLY A 123 -1.89 10.29 13.47
N SER A 124 -2.10 10.31 12.16
CA SER A 124 -1.27 9.67 11.14
C SER A 124 -0.74 10.73 10.17
N TYR A 125 0.38 10.42 9.52
CA TYR A 125 0.74 11.08 8.28
C TYR A 125 -0.14 10.50 7.18
N SER A 126 -0.78 11.34 6.38
CA SER A 126 -1.69 10.86 5.35
C SER A 126 -1.42 11.42 3.96
N TRP A 127 -1.68 10.60 2.95
CA TRP A 127 -1.62 10.95 1.53
C TRP A 127 -2.97 10.66 0.90
N LYS A 128 -3.54 11.66 0.23
CA LYS A 128 -4.76 11.49 -0.56
C LYS A 128 -4.39 11.10 -1.99
N ILE A 129 -4.27 9.80 -2.24
CA ILE A 129 -3.88 9.22 -3.53
C ILE A 129 -5.08 9.32 -4.47
N GLY A 130 -5.12 10.36 -5.30
CA GLY A 130 -6.18 10.52 -6.32
C GLY A 130 -5.77 10.07 -7.73
N ASN A 131 -4.51 9.71 -7.93
CA ASN A 131 -3.98 9.19 -9.18
C ASN A 131 -2.66 8.45 -8.97
N ILE A 132 -2.18 7.81 -10.03
CA ILE A 132 -0.97 6.98 -10.05
C ILE A 132 0.35 7.77 -10.02
N ASP A 133 0.29 9.08 -10.22
CA ASP A 133 1.46 9.97 -10.17
C ASP A 133 1.72 10.48 -8.75
N GLN A 134 0.75 10.34 -7.86
CA GLN A 134 1.00 10.58 -6.45
C GLN A 134 1.94 9.51 -5.89
N ARG A 135 3.09 9.98 -5.42
CA ARG A 135 4.15 9.12 -4.90
C ARG A 135 4.38 9.38 -3.42
N PRO A 136 3.63 8.72 -2.52
CA PRO A 136 3.94 8.75 -1.11
C PRO A 136 5.40 8.40 -0.84
N LEU A 137 6.06 9.25 -0.06
CA LEU A 137 7.43 9.06 0.39
C LEU A 137 7.53 9.53 1.85
N MET A 138 8.13 8.69 2.67
CA MET A 138 8.53 9.01 4.04
C MET A 138 9.85 8.31 4.38
N LYS A 139 10.74 9.02 5.05
CA LYS A 139 11.96 8.48 5.63
C LYS A 139 11.93 8.71 7.14
N ILE A 140 12.11 7.64 7.90
CA ILE A 140 12.16 7.69 9.36
C ILE A 140 13.39 6.97 9.89
N ARG A 141 13.73 7.26 11.14
CA ARG A 141 14.70 6.51 11.94
C ARG A 141 14.08 6.17 13.28
N LEU A 142 14.28 4.95 13.76
CA LEU A 142 13.89 4.61 15.13
C LEU A 142 15.03 5.02 16.08
N LYS A 143 14.71 5.87 17.06
CA LYS A 143 15.60 6.22 18.16
C LYS A 143 15.59 5.08 19.18
N THR A 144 16.79 4.70 19.61
CA THR A 144 17.03 3.76 20.72
C THR A 144 16.97 4.50 22.03
#